data_AF-A0A0C2N6W8-F1
#
_entry.id   AF-A0A0C2N6W8-F1
#
_cell.length_a   1.000
_cell.length_b   1.000
_cell.length_c   1.000
_cell.angle_alpha   90.00
_cell.angle_beta   90.00
_cell.angle_gamma   90.00
#
_symmetry.space_group_name_H-M   'P 1'
#
loop_
_entity.id
_entity.type
_entity.pdbx_description
1 polymer ?
#
loop_
_entity_poly.entity_id
_entity_poly.type
_entity_poly.pdbx_seq_one_letter_code
_entity_poly.pdbx_strand_id
1 'polypeptide(L)'
;MALKGSQANANLKKHLLNSLGAKHYRFVRESIPGKTPNELTYKDVVDTMSRKYGKHRNVVYERFKFTHIYRRADQSRKDFESTLREGAVYCDFGSTLELRICDQFIMAVNEQSIQQDLIKLFSSNDAKAEEVIPHAEVAFNSMKDAEKMYTKTKDQNDTSYQTKSF
;
A
#
# COMPACT_ATOMS: atom_id res chain seq x y z
N MET A 1 -9.65 2.93 -38.52
CA MET A 1 -9.92 3.85 -37.39
C MET A 1 -8.66 4.31 -36.62
N ALA A 2 -7.46 3.75 -36.87
CA ALA A 2 -6.22 4.07 -36.14
C ALA A 2 -5.52 5.40 -36.55
N LEU A 3 -5.84 5.98 -37.71
CA LEU A 3 -5.15 7.17 -38.26
C LEU A 3 -5.45 8.48 -37.50
N LYS A 4 -6.63 8.61 -36.88
CA LYS A 4 -7.02 9.82 -36.13
C LYS A 4 -6.20 10.01 -34.85
N GLY A 5 -5.87 8.92 -34.14
CA GLY A 5 -5.07 8.98 -32.91
C GLY A 5 -3.61 9.34 -33.15
N SER A 6 -3.01 8.85 -34.26
CA SER A 6 -1.63 9.16 -34.64
C SER A 6 -1.44 10.64 -35.00
N GLN A 7 -2.37 11.21 -35.79
CA GLN A 7 -2.32 12.62 -36.16
C GLN A 7 -2.56 13.56 -34.97
N ALA A 8 -3.47 13.20 -34.06
CA ALA A 8 -3.71 13.96 -32.82
C ALA A 8 -2.45 14.01 -31.94
N ASN A 9 -1.74 12.88 -31.77
CA ASN A 9 -0.50 12.83 -30.99
C ASN A 9 0.64 13.63 -31.64
N ALA A 10 0.72 13.65 -32.98
CA ALA A 10 1.70 14.48 -33.69
C ALA A 10 1.42 15.98 -33.50
N ASN A 11 0.16 16.40 -33.50
CA ASN A 11 -0.24 17.78 -33.25
C ASN A 11 0.03 18.18 -31.79
N LEU A 12 -0.33 17.33 -30.83
CA LEU A 12 -0.05 17.55 -29.40
C LEU A 12 1.46 17.71 -29.12
N LYS A 13 2.30 16.88 -29.75
CA LYS A 13 3.76 17.03 -29.68
C LYS A 13 4.21 18.41 -30.16
N LYS A 14 3.76 18.84 -31.33
CA LYS A 14 4.14 20.13 -31.91
C LYS A 14 3.72 21.28 -31.00
N HIS A 15 2.49 21.28 -30.52
CA HIS A 15 2.00 22.29 -29.58
C HIS A 15 2.82 22.32 -28.28
N LEU A 16 3.12 21.14 -27.71
CA LEU A 16 3.92 21.04 -26.49
C LEU A 16 5.35 21.55 -26.71
N LEU A 17 6.04 21.14 -27.79
CA LEU A 17 7.39 21.62 -28.07
C LEU A 17 7.43 23.14 -28.32
N ASN A 18 6.41 23.69 -28.96
CA ASN A 18 6.33 25.13 -29.24
C ASN A 18 5.96 25.97 -28.01
N SER A 19 5.31 25.38 -26.99
CA SER A 19 5.02 26.08 -25.73
C SER A 19 6.19 26.06 -24.74
N LEU A 20 7.24 25.25 -25.00
CA LEU A 20 8.44 25.23 -24.17
C LEU A 20 9.31 26.47 -24.42
N GLY A 21 9.67 27.18 -23.34
CA GLY A 21 10.74 28.17 -23.41
C GLY A 21 12.10 27.53 -23.75
N ALA A 22 13.02 28.32 -24.30
CA ALA A 22 14.30 27.85 -24.86
C ALA A 22 15.11 26.90 -23.94
N LYS A 23 15.15 27.18 -22.63
CA LYS A 23 15.81 26.33 -21.62
C LYS A 23 15.21 24.91 -21.56
N HIS A 24 13.89 24.81 -21.61
CA HIS A 24 13.15 23.56 -21.48
C HIS A 24 13.21 22.74 -22.77
N TYR A 25 13.11 23.42 -23.92
CA TYR A 25 13.31 22.81 -25.21
C TYR A 25 14.72 22.20 -25.35
N ARG A 26 15.76 22.94 -24.95
CA ARG A 26 17.14 22.45 -24.93
C ARG A 26 17.27 21.21 -24.05
N PHE A 27 16.70 21.24 -22.84
CA PHE A 27 16.72 20.09 -21.93
C PHE A 27 16.09 18.84 -22.55
N VAL A 28 14.94 18.96 -23.22
CA VAL A 28 14.30 17.82 -23.91
C VAL A 28 15.21 17.25 -25.00
N ARG A 29 15.86 18.11 -25.77
CA ARG A 29 16.81 17.72 -26.84
C ARG A 29 18.05 17.00 -26.29
N GLU A 30 18.60 17.49 -25.19
CA GLU A 30 19.80 16.89 -24.55
C GLU A 30 19.47 15.56 -23.86
N SER A 31 18.24 15.40 -23.35
CA SER A 31 17.82 14.19 -22.63
C SER A 31 17.56 12.97 -23.53
N ILE A 32 17.43 13.18 -24.84
CA ILE A 32 17.15 12.13 -25.83
C ILE A 32 18.17 12.25 -26.97
N PRO A 33 19.44 11.88 -26.72
CA PRO A 33 20.48 11.98 -27.73
C PRO A 33 20.14 11.10 -28.95
N GLY A 34 20.44 11.61 -30.14
CA GLY A 34 20.25 10.89 -31.41
C GLY A 34 18.87 11.04 -32.06
N LYS A 35 17.89 11.70 -31.43
CA LYS A 35 16.60 12.04 -32.06
C LYS A 35 16.48 13.52 -32.39
N THR A 36 16.07 13.83 -33.61
CA THR A 36 15.63 15.16 -34.05
C THR A 36 14.27 15.53 -33.44
N PRO A 37 13.89 16.82 -33.37
CA PRO A 37 12.57 17.22 -32.86
C PRO A 37 11.40 16.56 -33.62
N ASN A 38 11.61 16.24 -34.90
CA ASN A 38 10.63 15.58 -35.74
C ASN A 38 10.46 14.10 -35.39
N GLU A 39 11.53 13.43 -34.96
CA GLU A 39 11.56 12.02 -34.56
C GLU A 39 11.09 11.78 -33.11
N LEU A 40 10.97 12.84 -32.30
CA LEU A 40 10.37 12.73 -30.97
C LEU A 40 8.89 12.33 -31.09
N THR A 41 8.43 11.52 -30.14
CA THR A 41 7.00 11.27 -29.91
C THR A 41 6.45 12.22 -28.85
N TYR A 42 5.11 12.35 -28.76
CA TYR A 42 4.50 13.09 -27.65
C TYR A 42 4.90 12.52 -26.28
N LYS A 43 4.94 11.18 -26.18
CA LYS A 43 5.36 10.46 -24.96
C LYS A 43 6.80 10.78 -24.56
N ASP A 44 7.73 10.79 -25.52
CA ASP A 44 9.14 11.15 -25.27
C ASP A 44 9.26 12.53 -24.58
N VAL A 45 8.51 13.52 -25.07
CA VAL A 45 8.52 14.89 -24.52
C VAL A 45 7.88 14.94 -23.13
N VAL A 46 6.72 14.30 -22.94
CA VAL A 46 6.02 14.26 -21.66
C VAL A 46 6.82 13.53 -20.59
N ASP A 47 7.38 12.37 -20.89
CA ASP A 47 8.15 11.56 -19.93
C ASP A 47 9.43 12.30 -19.51
N THR A 48 10.11 12.96 -20.45
CA THR A 48 11.32 13.76 -20.18
C THR A 48 11.01 14.96 -19.29
N MET A 49 9.96 15.72 -19.60
CA MET A 49 9.55 16.87 -18.79
C MET A 49 9.05 16.43 -17.41
N SER A 50 8.30 15.33 -17.33
CA SER A 50 7.83 14.75 -16.06
C SER A 50 8.99 14.27 -15.20
N ARG A 51 10.08 13.74 -15.79
CA ARG A 51 11.28 13.36 -15.05
C ARG A 51 12.04 14.55 -14.47
N LYS A 52 11.89 15.77 -14.99
CA LYS A 52 12.60 16.94 -14.46
C LYS A 52 11.74 17.81 -13.54
N TYR A 53 10.46 17.93 -13.87
CA TYR A 53 9.54 18.85 -13.22
C TYR A 53 8.40 18.14 -12.48
N GLY A 54 8.28 16.83 -12.65
CA GLY A 54 7.39 16.03 -11.81
C GLY A 54 7.83 16.17 -10.37
N LYS A 55 6.85 16.19 -9.44
CA LYS A 55 7.15 16.08 -8.02
C LYS A 55 7.89 14.75 -7.81
N HIS A 56 9.20 14.79 -7.65
CA HIS A 56 9.97 13.62 -7.24
C HIS A 56 9.59 13.29 -5.81
N ARG A 57 8.66 12.35 -5.65
CA ARG A 57 8.45 11.73 -4.35
C ARG A 57 9.68 10.91 -4.02
N ASN A 58 10.24 11.18 -2.84
CA ASN A 58 11.34 10.40 -2.33
C ASN A 58 10.80 9.02 -1.94
N VAL A 59 10.98 8.03 -2.81
CA VAL A 59 10.49 6.65 -2.61
C VAL A 59 10.96 6.07 -1.28
N VAL A 60 12.20 6.36 -0.86
CA VAL A 60 12.72 5.91 0.43
C VAL A 60 11.94 6.52 1.59
N TYR A 61 11.60 7.81 1.50
CA TYR A 61 10.75 8.47 2.48
C TYR A 61 9.31 7.93 2.48
N GLU A 62 8.74 7.63 1.31
CA GLU A 62 7.41 7.01 1.21
C GLU A 62 7.40 5.61 1.85
N ARG A 63 8.43 4.80 1.58
CA ARG A 63 8.63 3.50 2.23
C ARG A 63 8.81 3.62 3.73
N PHE A 64 9.56 4.61 4.20
CA PHE A 64 9.69 4.91 5.63
C PHE A 64 8.32 5.22 6.24
N LYS A 65 7.50 6.07 5.62
CA LYS A 65 6.14 6.34 6.12
C LYS A 65 5.30 5.05 6.17
N PHE A 66 5.39 4.21 5.13
CA PHE A 66 4.69 2.93 5.09
C PHE A 66 5.07 2.01 6.26
N THR A 67 6.36 1.89 6.58
CA THR A 67 6.80 1.05 7.71
C THR A 67 6.36 1.57 9.08
N HIS A 68 5.89 2.82 9.15
CA HIS A 68 5.37 3.46 10.36
C HIS A 68 3.85 3.49 10.41
N ILE A 69 3.16 2.78 9.51
CA ILE A 69 1.70 2.60 9.61
C ILE A 69 1.43 1.49 10.62
N TYR A 70 0.78 1.84 11.72
CA TYR A 70 0.33 0.93 12.76
C TYR A 70 -1.20 0.89 12.83
N ARG A 71 -1.77 -0.30 13.09
CA ARG A 71 -3.22 -0.40 13.26
C ARG A 71 -3.66 0.37 14.50
N ARG A 72 -4.68 1.21 14.36
CA ARG A 72 -5.31 1.85 15.52
C ARG A 72 -6.20 0.85 16.25
N ALA A 73 -6.35 0.98 17.58
CA ALA A 73 -7.16 0.05 18.37
C ALA A 73 -8.61 -0.07 17.87
N ASP A 74 -9.18 1.04 17.40
CA ASP A 74 -10.54 1.17 16.88
C ASP A 74 -10.69 0.76 15.40
N GLN A 75 -9.60 0.49 14.71
CA GLN A 75 -9.59 0.20 13.27
C GLN A 75 -9.80 -1.30 13.03
N SER A 76 -10.74 -1.67 12.15
CA SER A 76 -10.90 -3.08 11.77
C SER A 76 -9.68 -3.61 11.01
N ARG A 77 -9.48 -4.93 10.96
CA ARG A 77 -8.36 -5.53 10.21
C ARG A 77 -8.45 -5.24 8.71
N LYS A 78 -9.66 -5.21 8.16
CA LYS A 78 -9.93 -4.87 6.76
C LYS A 78 -9.66 -3.39 6.45
N ASP A 79 -10.05 -2.49 7.34
CA ASP A 79 -9.73 -1.06 7.18
C ASP A 79 -8.23 -0.79 7.32
N PHE A 80 -7.56 -1.59 8.14
CA PHE A 80 -6.11 -1.53 8.28
C PHE A 80 -5.39 -1.94 7.00
N GLU A 81 -5.80 -3.04 6.37
CA GLU A 81 -5.33 -3.41 5.02
C GLU A 81 -5.51 -2.26 4.03
N SER A 82 -6.69 -1.65 4.01
CA SER A 82 -7.00 -0.52 3.12
C SER A 82 -6.04 0.65 3.36
N THR A 83 -5.73 0.95 4.63
CA THR A 83 -4.75 1.98 5.01
C THR A 83 -3.33 1.64 4.54
N LEU A 84 -2.92 0.37 4.62
CA LEU A 84 -1.63 -0.08 4.10
C LEU A 84 -1.56 0.07 2.58
N ARG A 85 -2.63 -0.30 1.85
CA ARG A 85 -2.73 -0.14 0.40
C ARG A 85 -2.64 1.34 -0.01
N GLU A 86 -3.32 2.23 0.71
CA GLU A 86 -3.22 3.68 0.51
C GLU A 86 -1.80 4.21 0.78
N GLY A 87 -1.16 3.74 1.85
CA GLY A 87 0.22 4.10 2.18
C GLY A 87 1.25 3.60 1.17
N ALA A 88 0.97 2.49 0.50
CA ALA A 88 1.88 1.86 -0.46
C ALA A 88 1.91 2.52 -1.84
N VAL A 89 0.93 3.39 -2.18
CA VAL A 89 0.75 3.95 -3.54
C VAL A 89 2.01 4.60 -4.11
N TYR A 90 2.85 5.19 -3.26
CA TYR A 90 4.07 5.89 -3.67
C TYR A 90 5.36 5.19 -3.26
N CYS A 91 5.27 3.96 -2.74
CA CYS A 91 6.41 3.18 -2.27
C CYS A 91 7.16 2.45 -3.39
N ASP A 92 6.62 2.42 -4.61
CA ASP A 92 7.23 1.74 -5.76
C ASP A 92 7.60 0.28 -5.41
N PHE A 93 6.65 -0.47 -4.86
CA PHE A 93 6.85 -1.89 -4.50
C PHE A 93 6.71 -2.83 -5.70
N GLY A 94 6.11 -2.38 -6.80
CA GLY A 94 5.94 -3.18 -8.01
C GLY A 94 5.26 -4.53 -7.73
N SER A 95 5.85 -5.61 -8.23
CA SER A 95 5.35 -6.98 -8.05
C SER A 95 5.40 -7.48 -6.60
N THR A 96 6.10 -6.78 -5.71
CA THR A 96 6.22 -7.18 -4.29
C THR A 96 5.18 -6.53 -3.38
N LEU A 97 4.23 -5.77 -3.93
CA LEU A 97 3.23 -5.02 -3.16
C LEU A 97 2.50 -5.88 -2.12
N GLU A 98 1.96 -7.04 -2.52
CA GLU A 98 1.20 -7.91 -1.62
C GLU A 98 2.07 -8.45 -0.48
N LEU A 99 3.31 -8.86 -0.78
CA LEU A 99 4.27 -9.29 0.25
C LEU A 99 4.54 -8.17 1.26
N ARG A 100 4.73 -6.93 0.80
CA ARG A 100 4.98 -5.79 1.69
C ARG A 100 3.78 -5.44 2.56
N ILE A 101 2.57 -5.57 2.02
CA ILE A 101 1.34 -5.39 2.80
C ILE A 101 1.25 -6.48 3.87
N CYS A 102 1.52 -7.75 3.55
CA CYS A 102 1.55 -8.84 4.52
C CYS A 102 2.56 -8.59 5.65
N ASP A 103 3.82 -8.32 5.29
CA ASP A 103 4.90 -8.06 6.24
C ASP A 103 4.47 -6.96 7.22
N GLN A 104 4.03 -5.82 6.69
CA GLN A 104 3.62 -4.68 7.52
C GLN A 104 2.38 -5.01 8.34
N PHE A 105 1.39 -5.72 7.78
CA PHE A 105 0.20 -6.11 8.52
C PHE A 105 0.54 -6.94 9.75
N ILE A 106 1.38 -7.97 9.60
CA ILE A 106 1.81 -8.84 10.70
C ILE A 106 2.59 -8.04 11.74
N MET A 107 3.50 -7.16 11.30
CA MET A 107 4.30 -6.32 12.22
C MET A 107 3.45 -5.31 12.99
N ALA A 108 2.34 -4.83 12.44
CA ALA A 108 1.59 -3.69 12.97
C ALA A 108 0.12 -3.98 13.36
N VAL A 109 -0.30 -5.26 13.44
CA VAL A 109 -1.67 -5.67 13.85
C VAL A 109 -2.04 -5.25 15.29
N ASN A 110 -1.05 -4.93 16.12
CA ASN A 110 -1.09 -4.39 17.49
C ASN A 110 -1.49 -5.34 18.64
N GLU A 111 -2.07 -6.51 18.36
CA GLU A 111 -2.26 -7.57 19.38
C GLU A 111 -1.12 -8.60 19.34
N GLN A 112 -0.39 -8.72 20.46
CA GLN A 112 0.79 -9.61 20.53
C GLN A 112 0.45 -11.09 20.31
N SER A 113 -0.67 -11.58 20.86
CA SER A 113 -1.12 -12.96 20.67
C SER A 113 -1.42 -13.26 19.20
N ILE A 114 -2.21 -12.39 18.55
CA ILE A 114 -2.56 -12.50 17.13
C ILE A 114 -1.28 -12.40 16.27
N GLN A 115 -0.39 -11.46 16.56
CA GLN A 115 0.88 -11.32 15.86
C GLN A 115 1.72 -12.61 15.95
N GLN A 116 1.84 -13.20 17.14
CA GLN A 116 2.57 -14.47 17.31
C GLN A 116 1.95 -15.60 16.51
N ASP A 117 0.63 -15.69 16.48
CA ASP A 117 -0.07 -16.73 15.71
C ASP A 117 0.13 -16.53 14.20
N LEU A 118 0.04 -15.29 13.72
CA LEU A 118 0.31 -14.98 12.31
C LEU A 118 1.76 -15.30 11.92
N ILE A 119 2.76 -14.97 12.75
CA ILE A 119 4.17 -15.28 12.49
C ILE A 119 4.40 -16.80 12.39
N LYS A 120 3.74 -17.59 13.23
CA LYS A 120 3.85 -19.06 13.19
C LYS A 120 3.21 -19.64 11.93
N LEU A 121 2.02 -19.17 11.57
CA LEU A 121 1.24 -19.68 10.45
C LEU A 121 1.83 -19.25 9.09
N PHE A 122 2.27 -18.00 8.99
CA PHE A 122 2.77 -17.38 7.76
C PHE A 122 4.28 -17.16 7.82
N SER A 123 5.01 -18.25 8.06
CA SER A 123 6.48 -18.23 8.19
C SER A 123 7.24 -18.27 6.86
N SER A 124 6.55 -18.47 5.73
CA SER A 124 7.12 -18.44 4.38
C SER A 124 6.76 -17.14 3.64
N ASN A 125 7.54 -16.80 2.61
CA ASN A 125 7.36 -15.58 1.79
C ASN A 125 6.19 -15.67 0.80
N ASP A 126 5.36 -16.70 0.92
CA ASP A 126 4.32 -17.03 -0.06
C ASP A 126 2.94 -16.53 0.40
N ALA A 127 2.85 -16.09 1.65
CA ALA A 127 1.63 -15.62 2.30
C ALA A 127 1.06 -14.40 1.58
N LYS A 128 -0.24 -14.45 1.27
CA LYS A 128 -0.96 -13.34 0.65
C LYS A 128 -1.84 -12.62 1.67
N ALA A 129 -2.09 -11.33 1.43
CA ALA A 129 -2.91 -10.52 2.33
C ALA A 129 -4.32 -11.14 2.48
N GLU A 130 -4.82 -11.70 1.39
CA GLU A 130 -6.07 -12.46 1.28
C GLU A 130 -6.17 -13.64 2.26
N GLU A 131 -5.05 -14.22 2.68
CA GLU A 131 -4.98 -15.33 3.64
C GLU A 131 -4.74 -14.80 5.06
N VAL A 132 -3.79 -13.88 5.22
CA VAL A 132 -3.36 -13.34 6.53
C VAL A 132 -4.51 -12.62 7.24
N ILE A 133 -5.29 -11.83 6.52
CA ILE A 133 -6.29 -10.94 7.11
C ILE A 133 -7.49 -11.72 7.69
N PRO A 134 -8.10 -12.67 6.97
CA PRO A 134 -9.14 -13.53 7.56
C PRO A 134 -8.64 -14.28 8.79
N HIS A 135 -7.41 -14.79 8.78
CA HIS A 135 -6.82 -15.46 9.94
C HIS A 135 -6.71 -14.53 11.16
N ALA A 136 -6.29 -13.29 10.96
CA ALA A 136 -6.22 -12.28 12.02
C ALA A 136 -7.62 -11.96 12.60
N GLU A 137 -8.64 -11.87 11.75
CA GLU A 137 -10.02 -11.63 12.17
C GLU A 137 -10.59 -12.80 12.98
N VAL A 138 -10.36 -14.04 12.54
CA VAL A 138 -10.75 -15.24 13.27
C VAL A 138 -10.05 -15.33 14.62
N ALA A 139 -8.73 -15.08 14.66
CA ALA A 139 -7.96 -15.08 15.91
C ALA A 139 -8.48 -14.04 16.90
N PHE A 140 -8.83 -12.84 16.43
CA PHE A 140 -9.42 -11.80 17.28
C PHE A 140 -10.78 -12.19 17.86
N ASN A 141 -11.68 -12.73 17.03
CA ASN A 141 -12.98 -13.17 17.48
C ASN A 141 -12.85 -14.34 18.48
N SER A 142 -11.93 -15.26 18.21
CA SER A 142 -11.63 -16.38 19.11
C SER A 142 -11.11 -15.90 20.48
N MET A 143 -10.24 -14.89 20.48
CA MET A 143 -9.76 -14.23 21.70
C MET A 143 -10.91 -13.61 22.50
N LYS A 144 -11.79 -12.84 21.83
CA LYS A 144 -12.98 -12.25 22.47
C LYS A 144 -13.94 -13.29 23.02
N ASP A 145 -14.12 -14.40 22.32
CA ASP A 145 -15.01 -15.47 22.77
C ASP A 145 -14.41 -16.21 23.97
N ALA A 146 -13.10 -16.45 24.00
CA ALA A 146 -12.40 -16.99 25.17
C ALA A 146 -12.52 -16.07 26.40
N GLU A 147 -12.41 -14.75 26.23
CA GLU A 147 -12.62 -13.77 27.30
C GLU A 147 -14.04 -13.88 27.87
N LYS A 148 -15.08 -13.92 27.02
CA LYS A 148 -16.47 -14.07 27.46
C LYS A 148 -16.71 -15.40 28.20
N MET A 149 -16.09 -16.49 27.74
CA MET A 149 -16.17 -17.77 28.43
C MET A 149 -15.60 -17.65 29.85
N TYR A 150 -14.42 -17.04 29.98
CA TYR A 150 -13.78 -16.86 31.28
C TYR A 150 -14.60 -15.98 32.23
N THR A 151 -15.12 -14.83 31.77
CA THR A 151 -15.93 -13.95 32.62
C THR A 151 -17.21 -14.64 33.09
N LYS A 152 -17.91 -15.34 32.19
CA LYS A 152 -19.13 -16.08 32.53
C LYS A 152 -18.87 -17.20 33.54
N THR A 153 -17.78 -17.94 33.40
CA THR A 153 -17.41 -19.01 34.35
C THR A 153 -17.05 -18.43 35.72
N LYS A 154 -16.37 -17.27 35.77
CA LYS A 154 -16.06 -16.59 37.03
C LYS A 154 -17.34 -16.15 37.76
N ASP A 155 -18.26 -15.49 37.05
CA ASP A 155 -19.53 -15.03 37.62
C ASP A 155 -20.38 -16.20 38.16
N GLN A 156 -20.39 -17.34 37.46
CA GLN A 156 -21.04 -18.57 37.90
C GLN A 156 -20.41 -19.16 39.16
N ASN A 157 -19.08 -19.18 39.24
CA ASN A 157 -18.36 -19.67 40.41
C ASN A 157 -18.59 -18.76 41.61
N ASP A 158 -18.49 -17.44 41.46
CA ASP A 158 -18.70 -16.46 42.54
C ASP A 158 -20.14 -16.52 43.08
N THR A 159 -21.13 -16.70 42.21
CA THR A 159 -22.54 -16.90 42.60
C THR A 159 -22.74 -18.24 43.34
N SER A 160 -22.01 -19.30 42.97
CA SER A 160 -22.08 -20.61 43.64
C SER A 160 -21.52 -20.61 45.06
N TYR A 161 -20.53 -19.77 45.35
CA TYR A 161 -19.99 -19.61 46.70
C TYR A 161 -20.92 -18.81 47.62
N GLN A 162 -21.68 -17.86 47.06
CA GLN A 162 -22.64 -17.06 47.83
C GLN A 162 -23.93 -17.84 48.16
N THR A 163 -24.36 -18.78 47.30
CA THR A 163 -25.60 -19.56 47.50
C THR A 163 -25.45 -20.79 48.39
N LYS A 164 -24.21 -21.21 48.73
CA LYS A 164 -23.93 -22.34 49.64
C LYS A 164 -23.80 -21.95 51.11
N SER A 165 -24.04 -20.70 51.46
CA SER A 165 -23.95 -20.19 52.83
C SER A 165 -25.34 -19.95 53.43
N PHE A 166 -26.13 -21.01 53.58
CA PHE A 166 -27.36 -21.05 54.39
C PHE A 166 -27.60 -22.46 54.93
#